data_AF-A0A5C6U4E7-F1
#
_entry.id   AF-A0A5C6U4E7-F1
#
_cell.length_a   1.000
_cell.length_b   1.000
_cell.length_c   1.000
_cell.angle_alpha   90.00
_cell.angle_beta   90.00
_cell.angle_gamma   90.00
#
_symmetry.space_group_name_H-M   'P 1'
#
loop_
_entity.id
_entity.type
_entity.pdbx_description
1 polymer ?
#
loop_
_entity_poly.entity_id
_entity_poly.type
_entity_poly.pdbx_seq_one_letter_code
_entity_poly.pdbx_strand_id
1 'polypeptide(L)'
;MQRDVFRKTDAGHAEIRSRSLGFDARTRGLLILINGELTVAELAARVGFDPTEMLVRFVGAGLVERVASAAPKLRPAPPPPAPAVAKPPAGAPTAPAPPAELMPTDAAAAGGAAR
;
A
#
# COMPACT_ATOMS: atom_id res chain seq x y z
N MET A 1 -2.31 19.53 26.03
CA MET A 1 -1.38 18.74 25.19
C MET A 1 -1.99 18.56 23.81
N GLN A 2 -1.77 19.49 22.88
CA GLN A 2 -2.33 19.39 21.53
C GLN A 2 -1.52 18.36 20.72
N ARG A 3 -2.20 17.40 20.08
CA ARG A 3 -1.58 16.27 19.37
C ARG A 3 -1.76 16.42 17.85
N ASP A 4 -1.56 17.63 17.34
CA ASP A 4 -1.55 17.88 15.91
C ASP A 4 -0.43 17.09 15.25
N VAL A 5 -0.82 16.22 14.31
CA VAL A 5 0.09 15.50 13.42
C VAL A 5 -0.16 15.98 11.99
N PHE A 6 0.84 15.81 11.15
CA PHE A 6 0.77 16.24 9.75
C PHE A 6 1.06 15.03 8.87
N ARG A 7 0.36 14.94 7.74
CA ARG A 7 0.53 13.86 6.77
C ARG A 7 0.84 14.45 5.40
N LYS A 8 1.81 13.87 4.68
CA LYS A 8 2.06 14.19 3.27
C LYS A 8 0.85 13.86 2.40
N THR A 9 0.47 14.80 1.54
CA THR A 9 -0.48 14.58 0.43
C THR A 9 0.23 13.91 -0.74
N ASP A 10 -0.50 13.53 -1.80
CA ASP A 10 0.10 13.07 -3.05
C ASP A 10 1.02 14.12 -3.69
N ALA A 11 0.67 15.41 -3.58
CA ALA A 11 1.52 16.51 -4.02
C ALA A 11 2.86 16.56 -3.24
N GLY A 12 2.82 16.33 -1.92
CA GLY A 12 4.04 16.22 -1.10
C GLY A 12 4.93 15.04 -1.52
N HIS A 13 4.36 13.90 -1.89
CA HIS A 13 5.11 12.76 -2.42
C HIS A 13 5.66 13.03 -3.83
N ALA A 14 4.88 13.69 -4.69
CA ALA A 14 5.31 14.11 -6.02
C ALA A 14 6.50 15.08 -5.94
N GLU A 15 6.50 16.04 -5.02
CA GLU A 15 7.61 16.96 -4.81
C GLU A 15 8.88 16.25 -4.28
N ILE A 16 8.73 15.30 -3.35
CA ILE A 16 9.86 14.45 -2.90
C ILE A 16 10.40 13.57 -4.04
N ARG A 17 9.64 13.32 -5.11
CA ARG A 17 10.15 12.63 -6.31
C ARG A 17 10.78 13.61 -7.31
N SER A 18 10.09 14.70 -7.62
CA SER A 18 10.38 15.62 -8.73
C SER A 18 11.39 16.73 -8.41
N ARG A 19 11.45 17.20 -7.15
CA ARG A 19 12.22 18.39 -6.73
C ARG A 19 11.79 19.71 -7.39
N SER A 20 10.54 19.80 -7.87
CA SER A 20 10.10 20.90 -8.74
C SER A 20 9.98 22.24 -8.02
N LEU A 21 9.69 22.24 -6.71
CA LEU A 21 9.51 23.47 -5.92
C LEU A 21 10.83 24.05 -5.35
N GLY A 22 11.97 23.42 -5.64
CA GLY A 22 13.29 23.98 -5.30
C GLY A 22 13.61 24.03 -3.80
N PHE A 23 12.90 23.28 -2.96
CA PHE A 23 13.11 23.30 -1.51
C PHE A 23 14.51 22.83 -1.08
N ASP A 24 15.08 23.55 -0.11
CA ASP A 24 16.33 23.19 0.56
C ASP A 24 16.34 21.76 1.12
N ALA A 25 17.54 21.18 1.25
CA ALA A 25 17.73 19.84 1.82
C ALA A 25 17.10 19.69 3.22
N ARG A 26 17.18 20.72 4.07
CA ARG A 26 16.54 20.75 5.40
C ARG A 26 15.02 20.66 5.29
N THR A 27 14.42 21.52 4.46
CA THR A 27 12.98 21.57 4.20
C THR A 27 12.48 20.22 3.67
N ARG A 28 13.18 19.66 2.68
CA ARG A 28 12.89 18.33 2.14
C ARG A 28 13.00 17.24 3.20
N GLY A 29 14.00 17.28 4.07
CA GLY A 29 14.18 16.35 5.18
C GLY A 29 13.00 16.36 6.14
N LEU A 30 12.50 17.55 6.51
CA LEU A 30 11.28 17.69 7.31
C LEU A 30 10.06 17.08 6.58
N LEU A 31 9.88 17.35 5.29
CA LEU A 31 8.78 16.77 4.51
C LEU A 31 8.86 15.23 4.46
N ILE A 32 10.06 14.65 4.36
CA ILE A 32 10.29 13.20 4.42
C ILE A 32 9.86 12.63 5.78
N LEU A 33 10.14 13.31 6.90
CA LEU A 33 9.74 12.88 8.26
C LEU A 33 8.22 12.94 8.53
N ILE A 34 7.47 13.78 7.81
CA ILE A 34 6.02 13.98 8.01
C ILE A 34 5.23 12.77 7.48
N ASN A 35 4.98 11.76 8.32
CA ASN A 35 4.30 10.51 7.93
C ASN A 35 2.85 10.37 8.46
N GLY A 36 2.34 11.35 9.22
CA GLY A 36 1.04 11.25 9.92
C GLY A 36 1.11 10.66 11.32
N GLU A 37 2.30 10.29 11.80
CA GLU A 37 2.53 9.64 13.09
C GLU A 37 3.18 10.56 14.13
N LEU A 38 4.03 11.49 13.68
CA LEU A 38 4.79 12.39 14.55
C LEU A 38 4.02 13.69 14.81
N THR A 39 4.03 14.14 16.07
CA THR A 39 3.52 15.45 16.47
C THR A 39 4.52 16.56 16.12
N VAL A 40 4.07 17.82 16.17
CA VAL A 40 4.95 18.99 15.99
C VAL A 40 6.18 18.96 16.91
N ALA A 41 6.00 18.59 18.19
CA ALA A 41 7.10 18.49 19.16
C ALA A 41 8.08 17.35 18.83
N GLU A 42 7.58 16.19 18.39
CA GLU A 42 8.39 15.05 17.95
C GLU A 42 9.18 15.32 16.65
N LEU A 43 8.63 16.17 15.77
CA LEU A 43 9.32 16.68 14.60
C LEU A 43 10.41 17.68 15.01
N ALA A 44 10.09 18.64 15.87
CA ALA A 44 11.04 19.63 16.39
C ALA A 44 12.26 18.97 17.05
N ALA A 45 12.03 17.96 17.89
CA ALA A 45 13.08 17.19 18.55
C ALA A 45 14.01 16.44 17.56
N ARG A 46 13.47 15.95 16.44
CA ARG A 46 14.26 15.27 15.39
C ARG A 46 15.06 16.22 14.51
N VAL A 47 14.51 17.40 14.20
CA VAL A 47 15.17 18.35 13.29
C VAL A 47 16.04 19.39 14.01
N GLY A 48 15.89 19.53 15.34
CA GLY A 48 16.69 20.45 16.16
C GLY A 48 16.31 21.93 16.01
N PHE A 49 15.15 22.23 15.42
CA PHE A 49 14.61 23.58 15.26
C PHE A 49 13.07 23.53 15.27
N ASP A 50 12.41 24.68 15.44
CA ASP A 50 10.94 24.74 15.41
C ASP A 50 10.38 24.57 13.97
N PRO A 51 9.57 23.54 13.69
CA PRO A 51 9.09 23.27 12.34
C PRO A 51 7.81 24.05 12.00
N THR A 52 7.27 24.90 12.89
CA THR A 52 5.91 25.45 12.78
C THR A 52 5.74 26.32 11.53
N GLU A 53 6.67 27.24 11.27
CA GLU A 53 6.64 28.06 10.03
C GLU A 53 6.71 27.18 8.77
N MET A 54 7.52 26.13 8.78
CA MET A 54 7.68 25.23 7.64
C MET A 54 6.43 24.37 7.41
N LEU A 55 5.78 23.92 8.47
CA LEU A 55 4.49 23.24 8.41
C LEU A 55 3.40 24.15 7.83
N VAL A 56 3.34 25.43 8.22
CA VAL A 56 2.42 26.41 7.64
C VAL A 56 2.68 26.59 6.14
N ARG A 57 3.95 26.71 5.71
CA ARG A 57 4.32 26.78 4.28
C ARG A 57 3.91 25.53 3.51
N PHE A 58 4.10 24.33 4.08
CA PHE A 58 3.69 23.08 3.43
C PHE A 58 2.17 22.91 3.32
N VAL A 59 1.41 23.36 4.33
CA VAL A 59 -0.06 23.37 4.26
C VAL A 59 -0.53 24.37 3.20
N GLY A 60 0.04 25.59 3.17
CA GLY A 60 -0.26 26.59 2.14
C GLY A 60 0.09 26.14 0.71
N ALA A 61 1.13 25.32 0.55
CA ALA A 61 1.51 24.71 -0.72
C ALA A 61 0.76 23.40 -1.04
N GLY A 62 -0.16 22.94 -0.18
CA GLY A 62 -0.92 21.69 -0.37
C GLY A 62 -0.10 20.39 -0.29
N LEU A 63 1.14 20.45 0.22
CA LEU A 63 2.08 19.32 0.28
C LEU A 63 1.86 18.44 1.52
N VAL A 64 1.29 19.01 2.57
CA VAL A 64 0.87 18.30 3.78
C VAL A 64 -0.51 18.77 4.20
N GLU A 65 -1.29 17.86 4.77
CA GLU A 65 -2.54 18.16 5.45
C GLU A 65 -2.34 18.06 6.97
N ARG A 66 -3.00 18.95 7.72
CA ARG A 66 -3.07 18.84 9.18
C ARG A 66 -4.14 17.82 9.53
N VAL A 67 -3.71 16.61 9.86
CA VAL A 67 -4.59 15.57 10.40
C VAL A 67 -4.63 15.77 11.91
N ALA A 68 -5.70 16.35 12.44
CA ALA A 68 -5.92 16.37 13.89
C ALA A 68 -6.12 14.91 14.36
N SER A 69 -5.04 14.25 14.82
CA SER A 69 -5.09 12.89 15.37
C SER A 69 -5.63 13.00 16.81
N ALA A 70 -6.94 12.99 16.97
CA ALA A 70 -7.80 11.81 16.94
C ALA A 70 -7.73 11.03 18.26
N ALA A 71 -8.90 10.83 18.86
CA ALA A 71 -9.12 9.80 19.86
C ALA A 71 -8.59 8.45 19.34
N PRO A 72 -8.13 7.54 20.21
CA PRO A 72 -7.46 6.31 19.78
C PRO A 72 -8.33 5.57 18.77
N LYS A 73 -7.79 5.36 17.56
CA LYS A 73 -8.37 4.42 16.60
C LYS A 73 -8.34 3.05 17.27
N LEU A 74 -9.49 2.63 17.82
CA LEU A 74 -9.72 1.21 18.04
C LEU A 74 -9.49 0.55 16.68
N ARG A 75 -8.60 -0.45 16.66
CA ARG A 75 -8.52 -1.36 15.51
C ARG A 75 -9.93 -1.87 15.24
N PRO A 76 -10.43 -1.84 13.99
CA PRO A 76 -11.62 -2.61 13.65
C PRO A 76 -11.38 -4.04 14.13
N ALA A 77 -12.28 -4.56 14.97
CA ALA A 77 -12.22 -5.95 15.37
C ALA A 77 -12.28 -6.81 14.10
N PRO A 78 -11.51 -7.90 14.00
CA PRO A 78 -11.62 -8.80 12.86
C PRO A 78 -13.08 -9.27 12.73
N PRO A 79 -13.63 -9.40 11.52
CA PRO A 79 -14.98 -9.90 11.34
C PRO A 79 -15.08 -11.30 11.97
N PRO A 80 -16.23 -11.65 12.58
CA PRO A 80 -16.41 -12.98 13.15
C PRO A 80 -16.22 -14.04 12.05
N PRO A 81 -15.62 -15.20 12.38
CA PRO A 81 -15.47 -16.27 11.40
C PRO A 81 -16.86 -16.71 10.92
N ALA A 82 -17.07 -16.65 9.60
CA ALA A 82 -18.30 -17.14 9.00
C ALA A 82 -18.48 -18.63 9.34
N PRO A 83 -19.70 -19.09 9.67
CA PRO A 83 -19.92 -20.50 9.99
C PRO A 83 -19.54 -21.36 8.78
N ALA A 84 -18.63 -22.31 9.01
CA ALA A 84 -18.18 -23.23 7.97
C ALA A 84 -19.38 -24.07 7.51
N VAL A 85 -19.88 -23.78 6.31
CA VAL A 85 -20.96 -24.57 5.69
C VAL A 85 -20.42 -25.98 5.46
N ALA A 86 -20.91 -26.94 6.25
CA ALA A 86 -20.48 -28.33 6.14
C ALA A 86 -20.81 -28.84 4.73
N LYS A 87 -19.76 -29.13 3.95
CA LYS A 87 -19.93 -29.81 2.66
C LYS A 87 -20.51 -31.20 2.92
N PRO A 88 -21.61 -31.61 2.25
CA PRO A 88 -22.05 -33.00 2.29
C PRO A 88 -20.94 -33.91 1.76
N PRO A 89 -20.78 -35.13 2.31
CA PRO A 89 -19.86 -36.10 1.74
C PRO A 89 -20.39 -36.57 0.39
N ALA A 90 -19.79 -36.08 -0.70
CA ALA A 90 -20.02 -36.63 -2.03
C ALA A 90 -19.40 -38.03 -2.10
N GLY A 91 -20.24 -39.06 -2.03
CA GLY A 91 -19.81 -40.43 -2.17
C GLY A 91 -19.27 -40.71 -3.58
N ALA A 92 -18.04 -41.24 -3.65
CA ALA A 92 -17.71 -42.22 -4.68
C ALA A 92 -18.56 -43.50 -4.42
N PRO A 93 -18.88 -44.35 -5.42
CA PRO A 93 -18.08 -44.70 -6.61
C PRO A 93 -18.89 -44.44 -7.92
N THR A 94 -18.48 -44.77 -9.15
CA THR A 94 -17.70 -45.90 -9.71
C THR A 94 -17.03 -45.52 -11.04
N ALA A 95 -15.92 -46.20 -11.37
CA ALA A 95 -15.56 -46.50 -12.77
C ALA A 95 -16.07 -47.91 -13.10
N PRO A 96 -16.39 -48.23 -14.38
CA PRO A 96 -15.35 -48.77 -15.28
C PRO A 96 -15.38 -48.16 -16.70
N ALA A 97 -14.49 -48.63 -17.58
CA ALA A 97 -14.06 -47.96 -18.82
C ALA A 97 -14.60 -48.59 -20.15
N PRO A 98 -13.79 -48.82 -21.21
CA PRO A 98 -13.87 -48.19 -22.56
C PRO A 98 -14.43 -49.17 -23.65
N PRO A 99 -14.41 -48.94 -25.00
CA PRO A 99 -13.60 -48.00 -25.81
C PRO A 99 -14.28 -47.40 -27.10
N ALA A 100 -13.44 -46.96 -28.06
CA ALA A 100 -13.70 -46.60 -29.48
C ALA A 100 -14.43 -45.25 -29.73
N GLU A 101 -14.19 -44.50 -30.82
CA GLU A 101 -13.51 -44.82 -32.09
C GLU A 101 -12.93 -43.54 -32.78
N LEU A 102 -11.99 -43.73 -33.72
CA LEU A 102 -11.67 -42.85 -34.88
C LEU A 102 -11.08 -41.42 -34.66
N MET A 103 -9.75 -41.33 -34.74
CA MET A 103 -9.03 -40.29 -35.52
C MET A 103 -9.21 -40.61 -37.03
N PRO A 104 -8.93 -39.76 -38.07
CA PRO A 104 -7.85 -38.74 -38.10
C PRO A 104 -8.03 -37.49 -39.03
N THR A 105 -7.06 -36.55 -38.93
CA THR A 105 -6.30 -35.95 -40.07
C THR A 105 -5.07 -35.26 -39.43
N ASP A 106 -3.82 -35.68 -39.65
CA ASP A 106 -2.99 -35.58 -40.88
C ASP A 106 -2.64 -34.11 -41.24
N ALA A 107 -1.39 -33.66 -41.39
CA ALA A 107 -0.07 -34.27 -41.08
C ALA A 107 1.10 -33.25 -41.13
N ALA A 108 2.26 -33.67 -40.58
CA ALA A 108 3.65 -33.40 -41.02
C ALA A 108 4.19 -31.93 -41.01
N ALA A 109 5.51 -31.67 -40.96
CA ALA A 109 6.68 -32.57 -40.98
C ALA A 109 7.89 -32.01 -40.16
N ALA A 110 8.80 -32.91 -39.77
CA ALA A 110 10.27 -32.80 -39.57
C ALA A 110 10.91 -31.46 -39.13
N GLY A 111 11.93 -31.39 -38.25
CA GLY A 111 12.85 -32.35 -37.61
C GLY A 111 14.07 -31.51 -37.13
N GLY A 112 14.98 -31.89 -36.23
CA GLY A 112 15.30 -33.13 -35.54
C GLY A 112 16.74 -32.99 -34.98
N ALA A 113 17.13 -33.85 -34.04
CA ALA A 113 18.50 -34.06 -33.51
C ALA A 113 19.17 -32.92 -32.70
N ALA A 114 19.21 -33.20 -31.39
CA ALA A 114 20.05 -32.57 -30.37
C ALA A 114 21.58 -32.69 -30.61
N ARG A 115 22.34 -31.84 -29.91
CA ARG A 115 23.41 -32.31 -29.02
C ARG A 115 23.70 -31.31 -27.89
#